data_AF-A0A8H5ECV1-F1
#
_entry.id   AF-A0A8H5ECV1-F1
#
_cell.length_a   1.000
_cell.length_b   1.000
_cell.length_c   1.000
_cell.angle_alpha   90.00
_cell.angle_beta   90.00
_cell.angle_gamma   90.00
#
_symmetry.space_group_name_H-M   'P 1'
#
loop_
_entity.id
_entity.type
_entity.pdbx_description
1 polymer ?
#
loop_
_entity_poly.entity_id
_entity_poly.type
_entity_poly.pdbx_seq_one_letter_code
_entity_poly.pdbx_strand_id
1 'polypeptide(L)'
;MFVFDSWPGDSLPNKRLVQHWVEQASQMLCVDRNNNPLSLPLLPYLASSPSLLHAIQSISAGHEVFFSSKALAVCLQERGHAIRFLREDLQNSGTISPLSVLTVFLLGVSSSWIEPQPASWGKEHLDGARALMKFILIDKKARQDSITQLLSGWYLWWDMTCAFLDDTGDSTDQCILQNILSLEQDHRSFHPIVGFSFELYAIVADIGRYCKRVYEHGLVDSTFDDKEVEQRLLAWSSNRGEKHIQNLSNAYRNHGLLMLYQTRCPTRLQFEDPVPLSPSIADGEPNSDKRQKESPSNNLSLALEAIENLLEIPLTEPCANFQSLPLLSAAAELASQDDDWRSKVISQFNMLYSMNRVPVQIWSIQLLQEIWFLKDSGVSVSWLELSLAKGWKLCFS
;
A
#
# COMPACT_ATOMS: atom_id res chain seq x y z
N MET A 1 1.69 -20.49 -27.92
CA MET A 1 1.51 -19.02 -28.04
C MET A 1 0.68 -18.71 -29.29
N PHE A 2 -0.58 -19.17 -29.32
CA PHE A 2 -1.56 -18.99 -30.41
C PHE A 2 -2.70 -18.01 -30.01
N VAL A 3 -2.51 -17.25 -28.92
CA VAL A 3 -3.58 -16.49 -28.24
C VAL A 3 -3.91 -15.17 -28.96
N PHE A 4 -3.03 -14.68 -29.84
CA PHE A 4 -3.15 -13.35 -30.45
C PHE A 4 -3.42 -13.37 -31.96
N ASP A 5 -3.84 -14.51 -32.51
CA ASP A 5 -4.05 -14.68 -33.95
C ASP A 5 -5.26 -13.87 -34.47
N SER A 6 -6.13 -13.37 -33.57
CA SER A 6 -7.28 -12.50 -33.86
C SER A 6 -7.31 -11.25 -32.95
N TRP A 7 -6.21 -10.49 -32.92
CA TRP A 7 -6.07 -9.31 -32.07
C TRP A 7 -6.90 -8.10 -32.57
N PRO A 8 -7.75 -7.49 -31.71
CA PRO A 8 -8.61 -6.35 -32.10
C PRO A 8 -7.96 -4.97 -31.92
N GLY A 9 -6.75 -4.86 -31.37
CA GLY A 9 -6.09 -3.57 -31.10
C GLY A 9 -5.22 -3.04 -32.25
N ASP A 10 -4.90 -1.75 -32.20
CA ASP A 10 -4.21 -0.99 -33.27
C ASP A 10 -2.79 -1.51 -33.59
N SER A 11 -2.14 -2.18 -32.64
CA SER A 11 -0.78 -2.70 -32.78
C SER A 11 -0.70 -4.13 -32.25
N LEU A 12 0.12 -4.97 -32.90
CA LEU A 12 0.33 -6.35 -32.48
C LEU A 12 0.92 -6.40 -31.05
N PRO A 13 0.45 -7.34 -30.20
CA PRO A 13 0.98 -7.53 -28.86
C PRO A 13 2.49 -7.69 -28.85
N ASN A 14 3.18 -6.94 -27.98
CA ASN A 14 4.62 -7.07 -27.83
C ASN A 14 4.93 -8.34 -27.02
N LYS A 15 5.18 -9.43 -27.75
CA LYS A 15 5.44 -10.76 -27.18
C LYS A 15 6.50 -10.77 -26.09
N ARG A 16 7.56 -9.94 -26.23
CA ARG A 16 8.63 -9.82 -25.25
C ARG A 16 8.14 -9.20 -23.95
N LEU A 17 7.36 -8.13 -24.02
CA LEU A 17 6.80 -7.48 -22.83
C LEU A 17 5.77 -8.37 -22.14
N VAL A 18 4.95 -9.10 -22.89
CA VAL A 18 4.00 -10.07 -22.31
C VAL A 18 4.75 -11.23 -21.63
N GLN A 19 5.84 -11.72 -22.23
CA GLN A 19 6.67 -12.74 -21.59
C GLN A 19 7.31 -12.21 -20.31
N HIS A 20 7.89 -11.01 -20.37
CA HIS A 20 8.49 -10.34 -19.21
C HIS A 20 7.48 -10.12 -18.08
N TRP A 21 6.22 -9.81 -18.40
CA TRP A 21 5.13 -9.73 -17.43
C TRP A 21 4.95 -11.05 -16.68
N VAL A 22 4.76 -12.15 -17.42
CA VAL A 22 4.48 -13.48 -16.86
C VAL A 22 5.64 -13.98 -16.00
N GLU A 23 6.87 -13.77 -16.45
CA GLU A 23 8.06 -14.32 -15.81
C GLU A 23 8.60 -13.46 -14.68
N GLN A 24 8.43 -12.13 -14.74
CA GLN A 24 9.13 -11.19 -13.86
C GLN A 24 8.18 -10.16 -13.24
N ALA A 25 7.57 -9.27 -14.04
CA ALA A 25 6.91 -8.08 -13.50
C ALA A 25 5.68 -8.41 -12.64
N SER A 26 4.89 -9.42 -13.00
CA SER A 26 3.71 -9.83 -12.21
C SER A 26 4.06 -10.39 -10.83
N GLN A 27 5.31 -10.80 -10.59
CA GLN A 27 5.75 -11.39 -9.32
C GLN A 27 5.83 -10.38 -8.18
N MET A 28 5.95 -9.08 -8.48
CA MET A 28 5.95 -8.04 -7.44
C MET A 28 4.56 -7.74 -6.87
N LEU A 29 3.50 -8.28 -7.50
CA LEU A 29 2.10 -7.97 -7.19
C LEU A 29 1.36 -9.14 -6.55
N CYS A 30 2.06 -10.16 -6.06
CA CYS A 30 1.45 -11.30 -5.36
C CYS A 30 2.34 -11.79 -4.22
N VAL A 31 1.74 -12.39 -3.20
CA VAL A 31 2.48 -12.91 -2.04
C VAL A 31 2.98 -14.35 -2.23
N ASP A 32 2.47 -15.09 -3.22
CA ASP A 32 2.88 -16.48 -3.52
C ASP A 32 3.13 -16.67 -5.02
N ARG A 33 4.32 -17.19 -5.35
CA ARG A 33 4.78 -17.43 -6.73
C ARG A 33 3.97 -18.53 -7.40
N ASN A 34 3.64 -19.58 -6.65
CA ASN A 34 3.00 -20.77 -7.16
C ASN A 34 1.52 -20.52 -7.47
N ASN A 35 0.94 -19.51 -6.84
CA ASN A 35 -0.46 -19.12 -6.98
C ASN A 35 -0.58 -17.66 -7.46
N ASN A 36 0.19 -17.27 -8.49
CA ASN A 36 0.11 -15.93 -9.06
C ASN A 36 -0.97 -15.83 -10.16
N PRO A 37 -2.15 -15.24 -9.90
CA PRO A 37 -3.24 -15.13 -10.88
C PRO A 37 -2.94 -14.12 -11.99
N LEU A 38 -1.95 -13.26 -11.81
CA LEU A 38 -1.54 -12.26 -12.80
C LEU A 38 -0.56 -12.81 -13.83
N SER A 39 -0.06 -14.04 -13.65
CA SER A 39 0.92 -14.68 -14.54
C SER A 39 0.22 -15.45 -15.70
N LEU A 40 0.50 -16.76 -15.85
CA LEU A 40 -0.12 -17.63 -16.85
C LEU A 40 -1.67 -17.64 -16.79
N PRO A 41 -2.33 -17.62 -15.60
CA PRO A 41 -3.80 -17.62 -15.53
C PRO A 41 -4.44 -16.39 -16.17
N LEU A 42 -3.70 -15.27 -16.31
CA LEU A 42 -4.21 -14.04 -16.90
C LEU A 42 -4.26 -14.09 -18.44
N LEU A 43 -3.43 -14.93 -19.07
CA LEU A 43 -3.25 -14.96 -20.53
C LEU A 43 -4.56 -15.13 -21.34
N PRO A 44 -5.53 -15.99 -20.95
CA PRO A 44 -6.78 -16.13 -21.68
C PRO A 44 -7.59 -14.83 -21.78
N TYR A 45 -7.46 -13.94 -20.79
CA TYR A 45 -8.20 -12.68 -20.73
C TYR A 45 -7.57 -11.57 -21.58
N LEU A 46 -6.27 -11.68 -21.88
CA LEU A 46 -5.54 -10.64 -22.62
C LEU A 46 -6.08 -10.47 -24.04
N ALA A 47 -6.44 -11.57 -24.71
CA ALA A 47 -6.97 -11.52 -26.07
C ALA A 47 -8.31 -10.79 -26.17
N SER A 48 -9.11 -10.82 -25.09
CA SER A 48 -10.43 -10.21 -25.04
C SER A 48 -10.45 -8.82 -24.36
N SER A 49 -9.30 -8.32 -23.88
CA SER A 49 -9.21 -7.02 -23.21
C SER A 49 -7.98 -6.25 -23.68
N PRO A 50 -8.14 -5.38 -24.70
CA PRO A 50 -7.08 -4.49 -25.17
C PRO A 50 -6.51 -3.58 -24.09
N SER A 51 -7.40 -3.03 -23.27
CA SER A 51 -7.03 -2.16 -22.15
C SER A 51 -6.11 -2.87 -21.15
N LEU A 52 -6.42 -4.12 -20.80
CA LEU A 52 -5.61 -4.93 -19.90
C LEU A 52 -4.24 -5.29 -20.51
N LEU A 53 -4.20 -5.71 -21.78
CA LEU A 53 -2.93 -6.03 -22.44
C LEU A 53 -1.97 -4.84 -22.41
N HIS A 54 -2.46 -3.66 -22.81
CA HIS A 54 -1.63 -2.46 -22.85
C HIS A 54 -1.19 -2.04 -21.44
N ALA A 55 -2.00 -2.26 -20.40
CA ALA A 55 -1.59 -1.99 -19.01
C ALA A 55 -0.43 -2.90 -18.57
N ILE A 56 -0.48 -4.21 -18.86
CA ILE A 56 0.63 -5.12 -18.50
C ILE A 56 1.90 -4.85 -19.32
N GLN A 57 1.75 -4.44 -20.59
CA GLN A 57 2.87 -4.05 -21.44
C GLN A 57 3.52 -2.76 -20.94
N SER A 58 2.72 -1.79 -20.49
CA SER A 58 3.19 -0.56 -19.85
C SER A 58 4.05 -0.87 -18.62
N ILE A 59 3.54 -1.66 -17.68
CA ILE A 59 4.28 -2.02 -16.47
C ILE A 59 5.56 -2.77 -16.81
N SER A 60 5.49 -3.71 -17.75
CA SER A 60 6.66 -4.50 -18.17
C SER A 60 7.75 -3.62 -18.78
N ALA A 61 7.37 -2.69 -19.67
CA ALA A 61 8.31 -1.75 -20.28
C ALA A 61 8.95 -0.84 -19.23
N GLY A 62 8.16 -0.34 -18.27
CA GLY A 62 8.67 0.46 -17.16
C GLY A 62 9.63 -0.34 -16.27
N HIS A 63 9.24 -1.56 -15.90
CA HIS A 63 10.05 -2.44 -15.06
C HIS A 63 11.40 -2.75 -15.71
N GLU A 64 11.45 -3.06 -17.01
CA GLU A 64 12.71 -3.34 -17.72
C GLU A 64 13.76 -2.22 -17.58
N VAL A 65 13.31 -0.97 -17.47
CA VAL A 65 14.17 0.22 -17.36
C VAL A 65 14.20 0.82 -15.95
N PHE A 66 13.83 0.04 -14.94
CA PHE A 66 13.82 0.45 -13.52
C PHE A 66 12.94 1.70 -13.27
N PHE A 67 11.87 1.83 -14.05
CA PHE A 67 10.99 2.99 -14.11
C PHE A 67 11.73 4.33 -14.22
N SER A 68 12.94 4.33 -14.81
CA SER A 68 13.77 5.52 -14.97
C SER A 68 13.10 6.51 -15.91
N SER A 69 12.82 7.72 -15.42
CA SER A 69 12.17 8.80 -16.19
C SER A 69 12.84 9.11 -17.53
N LYS A 70 14.14 8.81 -17.67
CA LYS A 70 14.91 8.98 -18.91
C LYS A 70 14.59 7.94 -20.00
N ALA A 71 13.91 6.84 -19.66
CA ALA A 71 13.68 5.69 -20.52
C ALA A 71 12.22 5.19 -20.55
N LEU A 72 11.25 5.98 -20.03
CA LEU A 72 9.85 5.58 -19.90
C LEU A 72 8.99 5.69 -21.19
N ALA A 73 9.56 6.05 -22.33
CA ALA A 73 8.77 6.35 -23.54
C ALA A 73 7.78 5.24 -23.93
N VAL A 74 8.23 3.99 -23.97
CA VAL A 74 7.38 2.83 -24.30
C VAL A 74 6.33 2.59 -23.22
N CYS A 75 6.72 2.69 -21.95
CA CYS A 75 5.81 2.55 -20.81
C CYS A 75 4.64 3.55 -20.92
N LEU A 76 4.95 4.83 -21.13
CA LEU A 76 3.94 5.89 -21.22
C LEU A 76 3.06 5.74 -22.47
N GLN A 77 3.61 5.28 -23.59
CA GLN A 77 2.83 5.01 -24.80
C GLN A 77 1.80 3.90 -24.56
N GLU A 78 2.25 2.75 -24.04
CA GLU A 78 1.38 1.62 -23.72
C GLU A 78 0.33 2.01 -22.66
N ARG A 79 0.73 2.80 -21.66
CA ARG A 79 -0.20 3.35 -20.66
C ARG A 79 -1.29 4.20 -21.31
N GLY A 80 -0.93 5.05 -22.27
CA GLY A 80 -1.87 5.86 -23.03
C GLY A 80 -2.88 5.01 -23.82
N HIS A 81 -2.42 3.94 -24.46
CA HIS A 81 -3.30 2.97 -25.13
C HIS A 81 -4.24 2.29 -24.15
N ALA A 82 -3.74 1.84 -22.99
CA ALA A 82 -4.55 1.22 -21.95
C ALA A 82 -5.69 2.12 -21.48
N ILE A 83 -5.39 3.40 -21.19
CA ILE A 83 -6.39 4.39 -20.76
C ILE A 83 -7.42 4.66 -21.86
N ARG A 84 -7.00 4.75 -23.13
CA ARG A 84 -7.91 4.97 -24.27
C ARG A 84 -8.90 3.82 -24.39
N PHE A 85 -8.42 2.59 -24.50
CA PHE A 85 -9.28 1.42 -24.62
C PHE A 85 -10.15 1.20 -23.39
N LEU A 86 -9.63 1.46 -22.19
CA LEU A 86 -10.44 1.38 -20.96
C LEU A 86 -11.61 2.37 -20.99
N ARG A 87 -11.41 3.59 -21.48
CA ARG A 87 -12.49 4.57 -21.62
C ARG A 87 -13.55 4.10 -22.60
N GLU A 88 -13.14 3.54 -23.74
CA GLU A 88 -14.05 2.97 -24.73
C GLU A 88 -14.85 1.79 -24.13
N ASP A 89 -14.18 0.90 -23.39
CA ASP A 89 -14.83 -0.22 -22.68
C ASP A 89 -15.91 0.28 -21.72
N LEU A 90 -15.59 1.30 -20.90
CA LEU A 90 -16.50 1.86 -19.91
C LEU A 90 -17.66 2.66 -20.51
N GLN A 91 -17.47 3.28 -21.68
CA GLN A 91 -18.52 4.06 -22.36
C GLN A 91 -19.48 3.18 -23.16
N ASN A 92 -18.97 2.11 -23.77
CA ASN A 92 -19.74 1.27 -24.70
C ASN A 92 -20.41 0.07 -24.01
N SER A 93 -19.94 -0.32 -22.83
CA SER A 93 -20.45 -1.48 -22.11
C SER A 93 -21.61 -1.08 -21.19
N GLY A 94 -22.79 -1.68 -21.37
CA GLY A 94 -23.91 -1.52 -20.45
C GLY A 94 -23.66 -2.14 -19.06
N THR A 95 -22.57 -2.87 -18.89
CA THR A 95 -22.14 -3.55 -17.65
C THR A 95 -20.63 -3.38 -17.45
N ILE A 96 -20.19 -3.20 -16.20
CA ILE A 96 -18.77 -3.05 -15.86
C ILE A 96 -18.12 -4.45 -15.79
N SER A 97 -17.09 -4.66 -16.59
CA SER A 97 -16.30 -5.91 -16.59
C SER A 97 -15.28 -5.91 -15.45
N PRO A 98 -15.10 -7.04 -14.71
CA PRO A 98 -14.00 -7.20 -13.76
C PRO A 98 -12.62 -6.93 -14.38
N LEU A 99 -12.43 -7.23 -15.68
CA LEU A 99 -11.18 -6.95 -16.38
C LEU A 99 -10.91 -5.45 -16.52
N SER A 100 -11.95 -4.64 -16.75
CA SER A 100 -11.81 -3.17 -16.78
C SER A 100 -11.38 -2.62 -15.42
N VAL A 101 -11.88 -3.21 -14.33
CA VAL A 101 -11.47 -2.84 -12.97
C VAL A 101 -10.04 -3.28 -12.67
N LEU A 102 -9.65 -4.48 -13.10
CA LEU A 102 -8.26 -4.94 -13.03
C LEU A 102 -7.30 -4.00 -13.79
N THR A 103 -7.69 -3.52 -14.97
CA THR A 103 -6.93 -2.52 -15.70
C THR A 103 -6.78 -1.23 -14.90
N VAL A 104 -7.85 -0.74 -14.26
CA VAL A 104 -7.78 0.45 -13.38
C VAL A 104 -6.80 0.23 -12.22
N PHE A 105 -6.82 -0.96 -11.60
CA PHE A 105 -5.93 -1.28 -10.49
C PHE A 105 -4.47 -1.28 -10.94
N LEU A 106 -4.17 -1.97 -12.05
CA LEU A 106 -2.83 -2.00 -12.63
C LEU A 106 -2.32 -0.59 -12.99
N LEU A 107 -3.17 0.23 -13.61
CA LEU A 107 -2.84 1.62 -13.91
C LEU A 107 -2.61 2.43 -12.63
N GLY A 108 -3.45 2.23 -11.63
CA GLY A 108 -3.41 2.93 -10.36
C GLY A 108 -2.15 2.66 -9.55
N VAL A 109 -1.89 1.41 -9.20
CA VAL A 109 -0.69 1.02 -8.44
C VAL A 109 0.59 1.43 -9.14
N SER A 110 0.62 1.30 -10.48
CA SER A 110 1.81 1.68 -11.27
C SER A 110 1.99 3.17 -11.48
N SER A 111 1.05 4.01 -11.02
CA SER A 111 1.15 5.47 -11.17
C SER A 111 2.34 6.01 -10.39
N SER A 112 2.51 5.63 -9.13
CA SER A 112 3.61 6.12 -8.29
C SER A 112 4.99 5.67 -8.79
N TRP A 113 5.05 4.58 -9.55
CA TRP A 113 6.32 4.01 -10.02
C TRP A 113 6.94 4.81 -11.15
N ILE A 114 6.14 5.51 -11.96
CA ILE A 114 6.59 6.26 -13.15
C ILE A 114 6.76 7.76 -12.88
N GLU A 115 6.43 8.21 -11.67
CA GLU A 115 6.45 9.62 -11.30
C GLU A 115 7.83 10.03 -10.80
N PRO A 116 8.34 11.21 -11.19
CA PRO A 116 9.65 11.67 -10.75
C PRO A 116 9.66 12.15 -9.30
N GLN A 117 8.49 12.36 -8.69
CA GLN A 117 8.33 12.92 -7.35
C GLN A 117 7.33 12.11 -6.52
N PRO A 118 7.54 12.01 -5.19
CA PRO A 118 6.71 11.20 -4.30
C PRO A 118 5.32 11.78 -4.02
N ALA A 119 4.91 12.88 -4.64
CA ALA A 119 3.63 13.54 -4.37
C ALA A 119 2.45 12.93 -5.16
N SER A 120 2.74 12.37 -6.34
CA SER A 120 1.74 11.73 -7.21
C SER A 120 1.73 10.22 -6.95
N TRP A 121 0.56 9.69 -6.60
CA TRP A 121 0.43 8.29 -6.19
C TRP A 121 -0.73 7.53 -6.85
N GLY A 122 -1.40 8.15 -7.83
CA GLY A 122 -2.52 7.52 -8.55
C GLY A 122 -3.87 7.63 -7.85
N LYS A 123 -4.09 8.69 -7.06
CA LYS A 123 -5.36 8.96 -6.36
C LYS A 123 -6.58 8.84 -7.28
N GLU A 124 -6.52 9.40 -8.48
CA GLU A 124 -7.62 9.40 -9.44
C GLU A 124 -8.03 7.98 -9.86
N HIS A 125 -7.05 7.06 -9.93
CA HIS A 125 -7.32 5.66 -10.23
C HIS A 125 -7.92 4.94 -9.03
N LEU A 126 -7.51 5.27 -7.80
CA LEU A 126 -8.14 4.72 -6.59
C LEU A 126 -9.60 5.20 -6.48
N ASP A 127 -9.88 6.48 -6.75
CA ASP A 127 -11.24 7.01 -6.80
C ASP A 127 -12.10 6.30 -7.85
N GLY A 128 -11.52 6.07 -9.04
CA GLY A 128 -12.15 5.26 -10.09
C GLY A 128 -12.40 3.81 -9.63
N ALA A 129 -11.40 3.17 -9.02
CA ALA A 129 -11.50 1.81 -8.49
C ALA A 129 -12.63 1.69 -7.47
N ARG A 130 -12.74 2.62 -6.52
CA ARG A 130 -13.84 2.68 -5.53
C ARG A 130 -15.20 2.73 -6.20
N ALA A 131 -15.36 3.62 -7.19
CA ALA A 131 -16.62 3.74 -7.92
C ALA A 131 -16.99 2.43 -8.62
N LEU A 132 -16.04 1.79 -9.30
CA LEU A 132 -16.27 0.55 -10.04
C LEU A 132 -16.50 -0.65 -9.11
N MET A 133 -15.77 -0.76 -8.01
CA MET A 133 -15.93 -1.83 -7.02
C MET A 133 -17.33 -1.81 -6.40
N LYS A 134 -17.90 -0.64 -6.11
CA LYS A 134 -19.30 -0.54 -5.65
C LYS A 134 -20.26 -1.23 -6.61
N PHE A 135 -20.11 -1.01 -7.91
CA PHE A 135 -20.99 -1.61 -8.90
C PHE A 135 -20.81 -3.13 -9.00
N ILE A 136 -19.56 -3.62 -9.02
CA ILE A 136 -19.28 -5.06 -9.12
C ILE A 136 -19.76 -5.82 -7.88
N LEU A 137 -19.56 -5.26 -6.68
CA LEU A 137 -19.92 -5.94 -5.44
C LEU A 137 -21.44 -6.03 -5.20
N ILE A 138 -22.24 -5.19 -5.86
CA ILE A 138 -23.71 -5.28 -5.80
C ILE A 138 -24.20 -6.52 -6.57
N ASP A 139 -23.61 -6.85 -7.72
CA ASP A 139 -24.02 -7.97 -8.55
C ASP A 139 -23.58 -9.32 -7.94
N LYS A 140 -24.56 -10.17 -7.56
CA LYS A 140 -24.31 -11.51 -7.00
C LYS A 140 -23.54 -12.43 -7.94
N LYS A 141 -23.72 -12.31 -9.26
CA LYS A 141 -23.02 -13.15 -10.23
C LYS A 141 -21.57 -12.72 -10.37
N ALA A 142 -21.32 -11.42 -10.49
CA ALA A 142 -19.97 -10.88 -10.56
C ALA A 142 -19.12 -11.24 -9.33
N ARG A 143 -19.74 -11.34 -8.14
CA ARG A 143 -19.06 -11.75 -6.90
C ARG A 143 -18.49 -13.16 -6.89
N GLN A 144 -18.99 -14.05 -7.75
CA GLN A 144 -18.48 -15.42 -7.88
C GLN A 144 -17.35 -15.53 -8.92
N ASP A 145 -17.08 -14.46 -9.65
CA ASP A 145 -15.99 -14.41 -10.63
C ASP A 145 -14.62 -14.37 -9.94
N SER A 146 -13.67 -15.15 -10.44
CA SER A 146 -12.33 -15.27 -9.86
C SER A 146 -11.53 -13.96 -9.91
N ILE A 147 -11.75 -13.13 -10.94
CA ILE A 147 -11.13 -11.80 -11.02
C ILE A 147 -11.75 -10.88 -9.98
N THR A 148 -13.07 -10.94 -9.77
CA THR A 148 -13.71 -10.16 -8.67
C THR A 148 -13.19 -10.54 -7.30
N GLN A 149 -12.95 -11.84 -7.05
CA GLN A 149 -12.33 -12.30 -5.79
C GLN A 149 -10.91 -11.75 -5.65
N LEU A 150 -10.10 -11.85 -6.70
CA LEU A 150 -8.75 -11.25 -6.73
C LEU A 150 -8.76 -9.74 -6.45
N LEU A 151 -9.66 -9.01 -7.11
CA LEU A 151 -9.83 -7.58 -6.94
C LEU A 151 -10.24 -7.21 -5.52
N SER A 152 -10.95 -8.09 -4.82
CA SER A 152 -11.42 -7.83 -3.46
C SER A 152 -10.25 -7.75 -2.47
N GLY A 153 -9.33 -8.73 -2.49
CA GLY A 153 -8.13 -8.66 -1.65
C GLY A 153 -7.11 -7.64 -2.16
N TRP A 154 -7.00 -7.41 -3.48
CA TRP A 154 -6.14 -6.34 -3.99
C TRP A 154 -6.65 -4.96 -3.54
N TYR A 155 -7.96 -4.72 -3.62
CA TYR A 155 -8.55 -3.46 -3.19
C TYR A 155 -8.23 -3.19 -1.73
N LEU A 156 -8.41 -4.20 -0.86
CA LEU A 156 -8.09 -4.08 0.55
C LEU A 156 -6.62 -3.70 0.79
N TRP A 157 -5.70 -4.36 0.12
CA TRP A 157 -4.27 -4.07 0.28
C TRP A 157 -3.92 -2.67 -0.22
N TRP A 158 -4.45 -2.27 -1.37
CA TRP A 158 -4.21 -0.95 -1.94
C TRP A 158 -4.84 0.16 -1.08
N ASP A 159 -6.05 -0.06 -0.56
CA ASP A 159 -6.71 0.82 0.40
C ASP A 159 -5.87 0.96 1.67
N MET A 160 -5.44 -0.15 2.28
CA MET A 160 -4.61 -0.14 3.49
C MET A 160 -3.30 0.63 3.30
N THR A 161 -2.60 0.41 2.19
CA THR A 161 -1.33 1.10 1.89
C THR A 161 -1.50 2.58 1.55
N CYS A 162 -2.72 3.03 1.25
CA CYS A 162 -3.02 4.43 0.93
C CYS A 162 -3.90 5.12 1.99
N ALA A 163 -4.30 4.41 3.04
CA ALA A 163 -5.23 4.90 4.06
C ALA A 163 -4.74 6.16 4.79
N PHE A 164 -3.42 6.33 4.89
CA PHE A 164 -2.79 7.52 5.47
C PHE A 164 -2.56 8.66 4.45
N LEU A 165 -2.91 8.48 3.18
CA LEU A 165 -2.71 9.45 2.09
C LEU A 165 -3.99 10.17 1.64
N ASP A 166 -5.16 9.54 1.75
CA ASP A 166 -6.40 10.02 1.14
C ASP A 166 -7.45 10.52 2.15
N ASP A 167 -8.11 11.63 1.83
CA ASP A 167 -9.15 12.26 2.67
C ASP A 167 -10.57 11.80 2.32
N THR A 168 -10.75 11.25 1.13
CA THR A 168 -12.08 11.13 0.50
C THR A 168 -12.77 9.78 0.74
N GLY A 169 -12.11 8.88 1.46
CA GLY A 169 -12.45 7.47 1.55
C GLY A 169 -13.51 7.09 2.60
N ASP A 170 -13.61 7.81 3.71
CA ASP A 170 -14.11 7.22 4.97
C ASP A 170 -15.45 6.47 4.86
N SER A 171 -16.52 7.08 4.37
CA SER A 171 -17.83 6.40 4.29
C SER A 171 -17.95 5.42 3.12
N THR A 172 -17.26 5.71 2.01
CA THR A 172 -17.30 4.92 0.78
C THR A 172 -16.50 3.64 0.93
N ASP A 173 -15.28 3.77 1.44
CA ASP A 173 -14.33 2.67 1.64
C ASP A 173 -14.85 1.73 2.70
N GLN A 174 -15.39 2.25 3.80
CA GLN A 174 -16.00 1.42 4.83
C GLN A 174 -17.17 0.59 4.26
N CYS A 175 -18.01 1.16 3.38
CA CYS A 175 -19.07 0.39 2.71
C CYS A 175 -18.51 -0.70 1.80
N ILE A 176 -17.47 -0.39 0.99
CA ILE A 176 -16.83 -1.36 0.11
C ILE A 176 -16.20 -2.49 0.93
N LEU A 177 -15.43 -2.16 1.96
CA LEU A 177 -14.75 -3.11 2.85
C LEU A 177 -15.76 -4.00 3.58
N GLN A 178 -16.86 -3.45 4.11
CA GLN A 178 -17.92 -4.24 4.72
C GLN A 178 -18.56 -5.21 3.73
N ASN A 179 -18.81 -4.76 2.50
CA ASN A 179 -19.28 -5.65 1.45
C ASN A 179 -18.25 -6.75 1.19
N ILE A 180 -16.97 -6.44 1.00
CA ILE A 180 -15.95 -7.46 0.75
C ILE A 180 -15.83 -8.46 1.92
N LEU A 181 -15.79 -7.96 3.16
CA LEU A 181 -15.77 -8.80 4.37
C LEU A 181 -16.99 -9.73 4.43
N SER A 182 -18.14 -9.30 3.92
CA SER A 182 -19.35 -10.15 3.83
C SER A 182 -19.31 -11.19 2.70
N LEU A 183 -18.41 -11.04 1.71
CA LEU A 183 -18.27 -11.96 0.56
C LEU A 183 -17.38 -13.14 0.82
N GLU A 184 -16.37 -12.96 1.65
CA GLU A 184 -15.51 -14.07 2.02
C GLU A 184 -16.28 -15.00 2.95
N GLN A 185 -16.87 -16.04 2.36
CA GLN A 185 -17.50 -17.14 3.09
C GLN A 185 -16.48 -17.91 3.95
N ASP A 186 -15.18 -17.70 3.71
CA ASP A 186 -14.09 -18.28 4.49
C ASP A 186 -12.89 -17.31 4.55
N HIS A 187 -12.89 -16.34 5.49
CA HIS A 187 -11.73 -15.47 5.85
C HIS A 187 -10.47 -16.25 6.26
N ARG A 188 -10.55 -17.57 6.21
CA ARG A 188 -9.55 -18.57 6.53
C ARG A 188 -8.82 -19.09 5.30
N SER A 189 -9.33 -18.80 4.10
CA SER A 189 -8.75 -19.19 2.83
C SER A 189 -7.57 -18.29 2.46
N PHE A 190 -6.63 -18.82 1.68
CA PHE A 190 -5.46 -18.07 1.25
C PHE A 190 -5.82 -17.17 0.06
N HIS A 191 -5.57 -15.87 0.17
CA HIS A 191 -5.72 -14.91 -0.93
C HIS A 191 -4.36 -14.59 -1.60
N PRO A 192 -4.24 -14.59 -2.94
CA PRO A 192 -2.97 -14.35 -3.65
C PRO A 192 -2.27 -13.00 -3.38
N ILE A 193 -3.00 -12.00 -2.89
CA ILE A 193 -2.47 -10.66 -2.58
C ILE A 193 -2.29 -10.41 -1.07
N VAL A 194 -3.20 -10.94 -0.24
CA VAL A 194 -3.25 -10.61 1.20
C VAL A 194 -2.98 -11.81 2.10
N GLY A 195 -2.71 -12.98 1.52
CA GLY A 195 -2.49 -14.23 2.25
C GLY A 195 -3.65 -14.55 3.18
N PHE A 196 -3.35 -14.62 4.49
CA PHE A 196 -4.33 -14.84 5.57
C PHE A 196 -4.58 -13.56 6.39
N SER A 197 -4.17 -12.39 5.88
CA SER A 197 -4.12 -11.13 6.63
C SER A 197 -5.29 -10.20 6.31
N PHE A 198 -6.40 -10.73 5.80
CA PHE A 198 -7.56 -9.93 5.35
C PHE A 198 -8.10 -9.04 6.48
N GLU A 199 -8.48 -9.64 7.61
CA GLU A 199 -8.98 -8.89 8.77
C GLU A 199 -7.93 -7.91 9.33
N LEU A 200 -6.66 -8.31 9.33
CA LEU A 200 -5.56 -7.48 9.81
C LEU A 200 -5.42 -6.21 8.96
N TYR A 201 -5.40 -6.34 7.63
CA TYR A 201 -5.26 -5.19 6.73
C TYR A 201 -6.46 -4.25 6.80
N ALA A 202 -7.66 -4.76 7.07
CA ALA A 202 -8.83 -3.91 7.30
C ALA A 202 -8.64 -3.05 8.58
N ILE A 203 -8.14 -3.66 9.67
CA ILE A 203 -7.83 -2.94 10.91
C ILE A 203 -6.73 -1.89 10.67
N VAL A 204 -5.65 -2.26 9.96
CA VAL A 204 -4.55 -1.34 9.65
C VAL A 204 -5.00 -0.18 8.77
N ALA A 205 -5.91 -0.40 7.82
CA ALA A 205 -6.49 0.66 7.02
C ALA A 205 -7.28 1.68 7.88
N ASP A 206 -8.08 1.20 8.84
CA ASP A 206 -8.81 2.08 9.77
C ASP A 206 -7.86 2.90 10.64
N ILE A 207 -6.76 2.29 11.11
CA ILE A 207 -5.69 2.99 11.85
C ILE A 207 -5.03 4.06 10.96
N GLY A 208 -4.71 3.73 9.71
CA GLY A 208 -4.08 4.68 8.77
C GLY A 208 -4.91 5.95 8.57
N ARG A 209 -6.22 5.78 8.34
CA ARG A 209 -7.18 6.89 8.24
C ARG A 209 -7.26 7.69 9.53
N TYR A 210 -7.35 7.03 10.68
CA TYR A 210 -7.34 7.68 12.00
C TYR A 210 -6.07 8.52 12.21
N CYS A 211 -4.89 7.95 11.97
CA CYS A 211 -3.61 8.63 12.13
C CYS A 211 -3.53 9.88 11.26
N LYS A 212 -3.97 9.78 9.99
CA LYS A 212 -4.01 10.92 9.09
C LYS A 212 -4.87 12.07 9.64
N ARG A 213 -6.10 11.78 10.10
CA ARG A 213 -7.00 12.78 10.69
C ARG A 213 -6.38 13.48 11.91
N VAL A 214 -5.67 12.72 12.74
CA VAL A 214 -4.96 13.27 13.90
C VAL A 214 -3.82 14.20 13.47
N TYR A 215 -3.01 13.82 12.49
CA TYR A 215 -1.86 14.61 12.05
C TYR A 215 -2.24 15.85 11.23
N GLU A 216 -3.17 15.75 10.28
CA GLU A 216 -3.54 16.86 9.40
C GLU A 216 -4.53 17.84 10.03
N HIS A 217 -5.51 17.34 10.79
CA HIS A 217 -6.59 18.19 11.33
C HIS A 217 -6.47 18.42 12.83
N GLY A 218 -5.59 17.70 13.53
CA GLY A 218 -5.54 17.73 14.99
C GLY A 218 -6.81 17.20 15.63
N LEU A 219 -7.66 16.50 14.87
CA LEU A 219 -8.96 16.01 15.33
C LEU A 219 -8.76 14.64 15.95
N VAL A 220 -9.06 14.53 17.25
CA VAL A 220 -9.29 13.24 17.89
C VAL A 220 -10.71 12.82 17.51
N ASP A 221 -10.82 11.84 16.62
CA ASP A 221 -12.09 11.25 16.23
C ASP A 221 -12.72 10.55 17.44
N SER A 222 -13.81 11.10 17.97
CA SER A 222 -14.51 10.53 19.12
C SER A 222 -15.22 9.21 18.81
N THR A 223 -15.32 8.83 17.53
CA THR A 223 -15.94 7.57 17.09
C THR A 223 -14.96 6.43 16.90
N PHE A 224 -13.65 6.72 16.91
CA PHE A 224 -12.60 5.71 16.80
C PHE A 224 -12.17 5.23 18.20
N ASP A 225 -12.47 3.97 18.54
CA ASP A 225 -12.04 3.36 19.80
C ASP A 225 -10.61 2.81 19.67
N ASP A 226 -9.63 3.64 20.01
CA ASP A 226 -8.22 3.29 19.92
C ASP A 226 -7.83 2.09 20.81
N LYS A 227 -8.51 1.91 21.95
CA LYS A 227 -8.27 0.79 22.88
C LYS A 227 -8.83 -0.51 22.35
N GLU A 228 -10.04 -0.50 21.79
CA GLU A 228 -10.62 -1.69 21.17
C GLU A 228 -9.74 -2.17 20.01
N VAL A 229 -9.31 -1.24 19.15
CA VAL A 229 -8.45 -1.56 18.00
C VAL A 229 -7.09 -2.10 18.46
N GLU A 230 -6.46 -1.50 19.46
CA GLU A 230 -5.23 -2.01 20.06
C GLU A 230 -5.40 -3.44 20.60
N GLN A 231 -6.47 -3.70 21.36
CA GLN A 231 -6.76 -5.05 21.88
C GLN A 231 -6.93 -6.07 20.75
N ARG A 232 -7.61 -5.70 19.67
CA ARG A 232 -7.78 -6.55 18.49
C ARG A 232 -6.44 -6.87 17.83
N LEU A 233 -5.55 -5.88 17.68
CA LEU A 233 -4.21 -6.10 17.15
C LEU A 233 -3.37 -7.01 18.06
N LEU A 234 -3.38 -6.77 19.38
CA LEU A 234 -2.64 -7.58 20.34
C LEU A 234 -3.14 -9.04 20.39
N ALA A 235 -4.45 -9.25 20.24
CA ALA A 235 -5.07 -10.57 20.18
C ALA A 235 -4.89 -11.27 18.81
N TRP A 236 -4.54 -10.53 17.76
CA TRP A 236 -4.35 -11.09 16.42
C TRP A 236 -3.07 -11.93 16.36
N SER A 237 -3.14 -13.09 15.70
CA SER A 237 -2.00 -13.99 15.52
C SER A 237 -1.97 -14.64 14.14
N SER A 238 -0.78 -14.70 13.53
CA SER A 238 -0.56 -15.39 12.26
C SER A 238 -0.17 -16.85 12.50
N ASN A 239 -1.12 -17.72 12.79
CA ASN A 239 -0.85 -19.15 12.95
C ASN A 239 -1.01 -19.96 11.66
N ARG A 240 -1.06 -19.29 10.50
CA ARG A 240 -1.38 -19.89 9.20
C ARG A 240 -0.36 -19.55 8.14
N GLY A 241 -0.20 -20.47 7.18
CA GLY A 241 0.74 -20.32 6.08
C GLY A 241 2.18 -20.62 6.48
N GLU A 242 3.08 -20.42 5.53
CA GLU A 242 4.51 -20.60 5.75
C GLU A 242 5.10 -19.49 6.65
N LYS A 243 6.26 -19.75 7.25
CA LYS A 243 6.91 -18.82 8.19
C LYS A 243 7.05 -17.41 7.60
N HIS A 244 7.37 -17.28 6.32
CA HIS A 244 7.53 -15.97 5.68
C HIS A 244 6.21 -15.18 5.60
N ILE A 245 5.06 -15.83 5.39
CA ILE A 245 3.74 -15.17 5.42
C ILE A 245 3.37 -14.75 6.85
N GLN A 246 3.72 -15.60 7.82
CA GLN A 246 3.51 -15.29 9.23
C GLN A 246 4.31 -14.07 9.67
N ASN A 247 5.61 -14.05 9.35
CA ASN A 247 6.51 -12.94 9.63
C ASN A 247 6.01 -11.64 8.99
N LEU A 248 5.59 -11.66 7.72
CA LEU A 248 5.04 -10.49 7.05
C LEU A 248 3.79 -9.96 7.77
N SER A 249 2.89 -10.86 8.15
CA SER A 249 1.67 -10.48 8.87
C SER A 249 1.96 -9.89 10.24
N ASN A 250 2.88 -10.49 11.00
CA ASN A 250 3.30 -9.99 12.31
C ASN A 250 3.93 -8.59 12.19
N ALA A 251 4.72 -8.35 11.14
CA ALA A 251 5.27 -7.03 10.87
C ALA A 251 4.18 -5.99 10.56
N TYR A 252 3.13 -6.34 9.80
CA TYR A 252 1.98 -5.46 9.58
C TYR A 252 1.14 -5.20 10.84
N ARG A 253 1.00 -6.21 11.71
CA ARG A 253 0.38 -6.04 13.03
C ARG A 253 1.17 -5.03 13.88
N ASN A 254 2.49 -5.19 13.92
CA ASN A 254 3.37 -4.26 14.64
C ASN A 254 3.36 -2.86 14.00
N HIS A 255 3.27 -2.75 12.68
CA HIS A 255 3.06 -1.48 11.98
C HIS A 255 1.79 -0.75 12.47
N GLY A 256 0.65 -1.45 12.56
CA GLY A 256 -0.58 -0.88 13.11
C GLY A 256 -0.43 -0.38 14.55
N LEU A 257 0.21 -1.16 15.41
CA LEU A 257 0.50 -0.78 16.80
C LEU A 257 1.41 0.46 16.88
N LEU A 258 2.49 0.48 16.09
CA LEU A 258 3.42 1.61 16.04
C LEU A 258 2.71 2.89 15.60
N MET A 259 1.87 2.82 14.56
CA MET A 259 1.07 3.97 14.12
C MET A 259 0.15 4.48 15.22
N LEU A 260 -0.58 3.60 15.91
CA LEU A 260 -1.43 3.98 17.06
C LEU A 260 -0.61 4.66 18.17
N TYR A 261 0.50 4.07 18.58
CA TYR A 261 1.31 4.60 19.67
C TYR A 261 1.94 5.96 19.33
N GLN A 262 2.35 6.16 18.07
CA GLN A 262 2.83 7.46 17.59
C GLN A 262 1.75 8.55 17.71
N THR A 263 0.48 8.25 17.41
CA THR A 263 -0.60 9.25 17.54
C THR A 263 -0.92 9.65 18.98
N ARG A 264 -0.61 8.80 19.96
CA ARG A 264 -0.79 9.10 21.39
C ARG A 264 0.25 10.07 21.94
N CYS A 265 1.40 10.19 21.27
CA CYS A 265 2.48 11.12 21.58
C CYS A 265 2.80 12.04 20.39
N PRO A 266 1.85 12.86 19.92
CA PRO A 266 2.08 13.69 18.75
C PRO A 266 3.16 14.73 19.07
N THR A 267 4.32 14.59 18.43
CA THR A 267 5.39 15.59 18.53
C THR A 267 5.24 16.50 17.32
N ARG A 268 4.30 17.44 17.37
CA ARG A 268 4.09 18.35 16.23
C ARG A 268 5.39 19.08 15.93
N LEU A 269 5.95 18.85 14.74
CA LEU A 269 6.95 19.73 14.14
C LEU A 269 6.33 21.13 14.05
N GLN A 270 6.62 21.98 15.03
CA GLN A 270 6.35 23.40 14.91
C GLN A 270 7.41 23.99 13.98
N PHE A 271 7.16 23.94 12.68
CA PHE A 271 7.80 24.88 11.77
C PHE A 271 7.15 26.24 12.06
N GLU A 272 7.90 27.12 12.72
CA GLU A 272 7.46 28.47 13.09
C GLU A 272 6.99 29.24 11.85
N ASP A 273 5.68 29.50 11.74
CA ASP A 273 5.19 30.73 11.13
C ASP A 273 4.97 31.75 12.27
N PRO A 274 5.70 32.87 12.31
CA PRO A 274 5.55 33.87 13.36
C PRO A 274 4.30 34.71 13.08
N VAL A 275 3.14 34.22 13.52
CA VAL A 275 1.93 35.05 13.64
C VAL A 275 1.59 35.21 15.12
N PRO A 276 1.76 36.40 15.70
CA PRO A 276 1.43 36.62 17.11
C PRO A 276 -0.09 36.70 17.27
N LEU A 277 -0.70 35.71 17.92
CA LEU A 277 -2.07 35.80 18.41
C LEU A 277 -2.07 35.94 19.94
N SER A 278 -2.72 37.04 20.35
CA SER A 278 -2.82 37.63 21.67
C SER A 278 -3.32 36.70 22.79
N PRO A 279 -3.00 37.02 24.07
CA PRO A 279 -3.37 36.18 25.19
C PRO A 279 -4.86 36.32 25.53
N SER A 280 -5.63 35.26 25.31
CA SER A 280 -6.97 35.11 25.86
C SER A 280 -6.89 34.30 27.14
N ILE A 281 -7.06 35.01 28.26
CA ILE A 281 -7.26 34.46 29.61
C ILE A 281 -8.57 33.68 29.63
N ALA A 282 -8.52 32.39 29.94
CA ALA A 282 -9.65 31.65 30.48
C ALA A 282 -9.11 30.56 31.41
N ASP A 283 -9.27 30.81 32.71
CA ASP A 283 -9.08 29.85 33.79
C ASP A 283 -9.96 28.61 33.56
N GLY A 284 -9.31 27.44 33.51
CA GLY A 284 -9.93 26.13 33.49
C GLY A 284 -8.97 25.12 34.11
N GLU A 285 -9.42 24.47 35.16
CA GLU A 285 -8.67 23.58 36.06
C GLU A 285 -7.78 22.54 35.33
N PRO A 286 -6.65 22.14 35.94
CA PRO A 286 -5.79 21.10 35.40
C PRO A 286 -6.48 19.74 35.59
N ASN A 287 -7.34 19.37 34.64
CA ASN A 287 -7.83 18.01 34.56
C ASN A 287 -6.63 17.10 34.28
N SER A 288 -6.23 16.38 35.31
CA SER A 288 -5.14 15.42 35.30
C SER A 288 -5.54 14.19 34.47
N ASP A 289 -5.53 14.37 33.16
CA ASP A 289 -5.57 13.27 32.21
C ASP A 289 -4.28 12.47 32.35
N LYS A 290 -4.34 11.43 33.19
CA LYS A 290 -3.41 10.31 33.17
C LYS A 290 -3.59 9.56 31.85
N ARG A 291 -3.18 10.16 30.72
CA ARG A 291 -2.76 9.37 29.56
C ARG A 291 -1.57 8.56 30.06
N GLN A 292 -1.75 7.25 30.18
CA GLN A 292 -0.66 6.34 30.49
C GLN A 292 0.45 6.65 29.48
N LYS A 293 1.56 7.24 29.96
CA LYS A 293 2.78 7.34 29.18
C LYS A 293 3.25 5.91 28.96
N GLU A 294 2.83 5.31 27.86
CA GLU A 294 3.39 4.06 27.39
C GLU A 294 4.89 4.28 27.23
N SER A 295 5.66 3.41 27.88
CA SER A 295 7.10 3.59 28.01
C SER A 295 7.75 3.49 26.62
N PRO A 296 8.69 4.39 26.26
CA PRO A 296 9.43 4.33 24.99
C PRO A 296 10.04 2.96 24.68
N SER A 297 10.28 2.16 25.73
CA SER A 297 10.77 0.78 25.66
C SER A 297 9.86 -0.17 24.87
N ASN A 298 8.54 0.07 24.83
CA ASN A 298 7.60 -0.83 24.16
C ASN A 298 7.56 -0.61 22.63
N ASN A 299 7.74 0.62 22.16
CA ASN A 299 7.77 0.94 20.72
C ASN A 299 9.02 0.37 20.07
N LEU A 300 10.19 0.55 20.71
CA LEU A 300 11.44 0.01 20.17
C LEU A 300 11.40 -1.53 20.11
N SER A 301 10.85 -2.21 21.11
CA SER A 301 10.71 -3.67 21.05
C SER A 301 9.82 -4.14 19.89
N LEU A 302 8.71 -3.46 19.64
CA LEU A 302 7.81 -3.78 18.52
C LEU A 302 8.48 -3.52 17.17
N ALA A 303 9.24 -2.42 17.07
CA ALA A 303 9.99 -2.06 15.88
C ALA A 303 11.09 -3.09 15.58
N LEU A 304 11.88 -3.49 16.57
CA LEU A 304 12.93 -4.50 16.40
C LEU A 304 12.33 -5.86 16.01
N GLU A 305 11.25 -6.30 16.66
CA GLU A 305 10.54 -7.52 16.29
C GLU A 305 10.02 -7.47 14.84
N ALA A 306 9.48 -6.32 14.40
CA ALA A 306 9.03 -6.16 13.02
C ALA A 306 10.22 -6.25 12.03
N ILE A 307 11.33 -5.55 12.31
CA ILE A 307 12.52 -5.60 11.47
C ILE A 307 13.08 -7.03 11.40
N GLU A 308 13.20 -7.71 12.53
CA GLU A 308 13.67 -9.11 12.61
C GLU A 308 12.81 -10.02 11.74
N ASN A 309 11.47 -9.98 11.92
CA ASN A 309 10.54 -10.77 11.12
C ASN A 309 10.72 -10.52 9.61
N LEU A 310 10.87 -9.26 9.20
CA LEU A 310 11.02 -8.88 7.80
C LEU A 310 12.37 -9.32 7.20
N LEU A 311 13.46 -9.22 7.95
CA LEU A 311 14.79 -9.66 7.50
C LEU A 311 14.92 -11.18 7.42
N GLU A 312 14.11 -11.94 8.16
CA GLU A 312 14.07 -13.40 8.05
C GLU A 312 13.39 -13.91 6.77
N ILE A 313 12.57 -13.09 6.11
CA ILE A 313 11.88 -13.47 4.88
C ILE A 313 12.91 -13.51 3.74
N PRO A 314 13.12 -14.66 3.08
CA PRO A 314 14.02 -14.74 1.95
C PRO A 314 13.53 -13.82 0.84
N LEU A 315 14.45 -13.02 0.28
CA LEU A 315 14.14 -12.14 -0.84
C LEU A 315 13.64 -12.91 -2.08
N THR A 316 13.94 -14.20 -2.21
CA THR A 316 13.39 -15.04 -3.27
C THR A 316 11.89 -15.26 -3.18
N GLU A 317 11.27 -15.02 -2.02
CA GLU A 317 9.83 -15.13 -1.80
C GLU A 317 9.10 -13.88 -2.30
N PRO A 318 8.01 -14.00 -3.09
CA PRO A 318 7.29 -12.84 -3.61
C PRO A 318 6.71 -11.91 -2.54
N CYS A 319 6.35 -12.46 -1.38
CA CYS A 319 5.86 -11.66 -0.26
C CYS A 319 6.89 -10.64 0.25
N ALA A 320 8.19 -10.79 -0.08
CA ALA A 320 9.21 -9.80 0.24
C ALA A 320 8.91 -8.41 -0.38
N ASN A 321 8.19 -8.35 -1.49
CA ASN A 321 7.81 -7.09 -2.14
C ASN A 321 6.86 -6.23 -1.28
N PHE A 322 6.20 -6.84 -0.29
CA PHE A 322 5.18 -6.22 0.57
C PHE A 322 5.76 -5.71 1.89
N GLN A 323 7.08 -5.77 2.08
CA GLN A 323 7.74 -5.41 3.35
C GLN A 323 7.91 -3.91 3.56
N SER A 324 7.86 -3.12 2.49
CA SER A 324 8.34 -1.73 2.44
C SER A 324 7.70 -0.83 3.50
N LEU A 325 6.37 -0.89 3.63
CA LEU A 325 5.60 -0.07 4.57
C LEU A 325 5.89 -0.43 6.05
N PRO A 326 5.73 -1.70 6.50
CA PRO A 326 6.06 -2.05 7.88
C PRO A 326 7.55 -1.85 8.20
N LEU A 327 8.45 -2.07 7.23
CA LEU A 327 9.88 -1.79 7.40
C LEU A 327 10.15 -0.32 7.65
N LEU A 328 9.55 0.58 6.86
CA LEU A 328 9.69 2.03 7.04
C LEU A 328 9.22 2.46 8.44
N SER A 329 8.02 2.03 8.84
CA SER A 329 7.47 2.46 10.13
C SER A 329 8.29 1.97 11.32
N ALA A 330 8.82 0.75 11.25
CA ALA A 330 9.63 0.18 12.31
C ALA A 330 11.02 0.82 12.35
N ALA A 331 11.66 0.97 11.19
CA ALA A 331 12.99 1.56 11.09
C ALA A 331 13.02 3.04 11.50
N ALA A 332 11.89 3.76 11.36
CA ALA A 332 11.76 5.12 11.84
C ALA A 332 11.98 5.22 13.36
N GLU A 333 11.77 4.16 14.13
CA GLU A 333 11.96 4.13 15.59
C GLU A 333 13.41 3.97 16.05
N LEU A 334 14.34 3.65 15.13
CA LEU A 334 15.74 3.42 15.48
C LEU A 334 16.47 4.72 15.83
N ALA A 335 17.28 4.67 16.89
CA ALA A 335 18.09 5.79 17.37
C ALA A 335 19.59 5.57 17.10
N SER A 336 20.43 6.56 17.44
CA SER A 336 21.88 6.51 17.18
C SER A 336 22.61 5.27 17.72
N GLN A 337 22.10 4.65 18.79
CA GLN A 337 22.66 3.42 19.35
C GLN A 337 22.36 2.16 18.53
N ASP A 338 21.41 2.22 17.58
CA ASP A 338 20.94 1.09 16.80
C ASP A 338 21.57 1.05 15.39
N ASP A 339 22.82 1.51 15.25
CA ASP A 339 23.49 1.72 13.95
C ASP A 339 23.59 0.43 13.10
N ASP A 340 23.80 -0.72 13.75
CA ASP A 340 23.80 -2.03 13.09
C ASP A 340 22.44 -2.33 12.43
N TRP A 341 21.33 -1.97 13.10
CA TRP A 341 19.98 -2.14 12.57
C TRP A 341 19.70 -1.15 11.44
N ARG A 342 20.11 0.12 11.60
CA ARG A 342 20.01 1.13 10.54
C ARG A 342 20.70 0.65 9.26
N SER A 343 21.92 0.11 9.37
CA SER A 343 22.68 -0.44 8.24
C SER A 343 21.96 -1.61 7.56
N LYS A 344 21.39 -2.55 8.34
CA LYS A 344 20.62 -3.68 7.82
C LYS A 344 19.36 -3.23 7.07
N VAL A 345 18.63 -2.25 7.62
CA VAL A 345 17.43 -1.69 6.98
C VAL A 345 17.76 -1.06 5.63
N ILE A 346 18.83 -0.25 5.57
CA ILE A 346 19.25 0.40 4.32
C ILE A 346 19.66 -0.65 3.29
N SER A 347 20.37 -1.70 3.71
CA SER A 347 20.70 -2.83 2.84
C SER A 347 19.43 -3.51 2.31
N GLN A 348 18.44 -3.76 3.19
CA GLN A 348 17.17 -4.38 2.81
C GLN A 348 16.42 -3.56 1.76
N PHE A 349 16.27 -2.24 1.93
CA PHE A 349 15.63 -1.38 0.95
C PHE A 349 16.36 -1.38 -0.41
N ASN A 350 17.70 -1.37 -0.41
CA ASN A 350 18.47 -1.47 -1.65
C ASN A 350 18.27 -2.82 -2.37
N MET A 351 18.17 -3.90 -1.60
CA MET A 351 17.87 -5.23 -2.16
C MET A 351 16.45 -5.30 -2.72
N LEU A 352 15.45 -4.78 -2.00
CA LEU A 352 14.07 -4.66 -2.49
C LEU A 352 14.01 -3.84 -3.79
N TYR A 353 14.72 -2.70 -3.85
CA TYR A 353 14.80 -1.89 -5.07
C TYR A 353 15.42 -2.65 -6.23
N SER A 354 16.46 -3.45 -5.98
CA SER A 354 17.10 -4.26 -7.03
C SER A 354 16.15 -5.32 -7.62
N MET A 355 15.15 -5.74 -6.84
CA MET A 355 14.15 -6.74 -7.21
C MET A 355 12.92 -6.15 -7.89
N ASN A 356 12.18 -5.29 -7.19
CA ASN A 356 10.91 -4.74 -7.68
C ASN A 356 11.09 -3.45 -8.50
N ARG A 357 12.25 -2.80 -8.38
CA ARG A 357 12.63 -1.58 -9.12
C ARG A 357 11.74 -0.38 -8.84
N VAL A 358 10.92 -0.42 -7.79
CA VAL A 358 9.96 0.63 -7.46
C VAL A 358 10.67 1.79 -6.75
N PRO A 359 10.52 3.05 -7.19
CA PRO A 359 11.19 4.21 -6.60
C PRO A 359 10.94 4.44 -5.11
N VAL A 360 9.80 3.98 -4.58
CA VAL A 360 9.43 4.15 -3.17
C VAL A 360 10.51 3.64 -2.21
N GLN A 361 11.25 2.60 -2.58
CA GLN A 361 12.33 2.05 -1.77
C GLN A 361 13.44 3.08 -1.51
N ILE A 362 13.79 3.87 -2.54
CA ILE A 362 14.80 4.91 -2.46
C ILE A 362 14.29 6.11 -1.66
N TRP A 363 13.02 6.47 -1.85
CA TRP A 363 12.40 7.54 -1.06
C TRP A 363 12.27 7.17 0.42
N SER A 364 11.99 5.90 0.75
CA SER A 364 12.00 5.40 2.12
C SER A 364 13.38 5.52 2.76
N ILE A 365 14.45 5.19 2.04
CA ILE A 365 15.84 5.41 2.50
C ILE A 365 16.08 6.88 2.84
N GLN A 366 15.71 7.78 1.93
CA GLN A 366 15.91 9.23 2.12
C GLN A 366 15.12 9.75 3.33
N LEU A 367 13.87 9.33 3.47
CA LEU A 367 13.02 9.72 4.60
C LEU A 367 13.61 9.20 5.92
N LEU A 368 14.06 7.94 5.98
CA LEU A 368 14.66 7.35 7.18
C LEU A 368 15.94 8.07 7.61
N GLN A 369 16.82 8.38 6.66
CA GLN A 369 18.06 9.10 6.96
C GLN A 369 17.79 10.48 7.58
N GLU A 370 16.76 11.17 7.09
CA GLU A 370 16.34 12.46 7.64
C GLU A 370 15.70 12.31 9.03
N ILE A 371 14.83 11.31 9.24
CA ILE A 371 14.26 10.99 10.55
C ILE A 371 15.36 10.70 11.56
N TRP A 372 16.33 9.87 11.19
CA TRP A 372 17.44 9.51 12.06
C TRP A 372 18.31 10.71 12.42
N PHE A 373 18.62 11.56 11.44
CA PHE A 373 19.35 12.81 11.69
C PHE A 373 18.61 13.73 12.68
N LEU A 374 17.29 13.89 12.51
CA LEU A 374 16.46 14.68 13.41
C LEU A 374 16.42 14.08 14.82
N LYS A 375 16.20 12.76 14.94
CA LYS A 375 16.18 12.04 16.22
C LYS A 375 17.51 12.12 16.95
N ASP A 376 18.62 11.95 16.24
CA ASP A 376 19.97 12.04 16.81
C ASP A 376 20.29 13.48 17.27
N SER A 377 19.61 14.47 16.71
CA SER A 377 19.67 15.88 17.14
C SER A 377 18.68 16.22 18.26
N GLY A 378 17.95 15.23 18.80
CA GLY A 378 16.98 15.41 19.88
C GLY A 378 15.58 15.84 19.42
N VAL A 379 15.32 15.88 18.11
CA VAL A 379 14.00 16.17 17.55
C VAL A 379 13.22 14.88 17.37
N SER A 380 12.16 14.70 18.15
CA SER A 380 11.22 13.58 17.97
C SER A 380 10.26 13.89 16.83
N VAL A 381 10.18 13.00 15.85
CA VAL A 381 9.29 13.09 14.68
C VAL A 381 8.90 11.70 14.24
N SER A 382 7.64 11.49 13.88
CA SER A 382 7.17 10.26 13.26
C SER A 382 7.43 10.27 11.74
N TRP A 383 7.51 9.08 11.12
CA TRP A 383 7.71 9.01 9.67
C TRP A 383 6.55 9.66 8.90
N LEU A 384 5.32 9.56 9.41
CA LEU A 384 4.14 10.11 8.77
C LEU A 384 4.11 11.64 8.91
N GLU A 385 4.46 12.18 10.09
CA GLU A 385 4.58 13.63 10.30
C GLU A 385 5.59 14.25 9.32
N LEU A 386 6.78 13.65 9.20
CA LEU A 386 7.80 14.17 8.30
C LEU A 386 7.39 14.02 6.83
N SER A 387 6.80 12.89 6.45
CA SER A 387 6.31 12.68 5.08
C SER A 387 5.27 13.74 4.69
N LEU A 388 4.29 14.00 5.56
CA LEU A 388 3.26 15.00 5.34
C LEU A 388 3.84 16.42 5.27
N ALA A 389 4.76 16.77 6.17
CA ALA A 389 5.42 18.08 6.16
C ALA A 389 6.19 18.35 4.87
N LYS A 390 6.75 17.31 4.23
CA LYS A 390 7.44 17.40 2.93
C LYS A 390 6.50 17.36 1.73
N GLY A 391 5.20 17.15 1.94
CA GLY A 391 4.24 16.89 0.87
C GLY A 391 4.48 15.56 0.15
N TRP A 392 5.18 14.62 0.79
CA TRP A 392 5.46 13.29 0.24
C TRP A 392 4.28 12.35 0.51
N LYS A 393 3.82 11.67 -0.54
CA LYS A 393 2.73 10.70 -0.53
C LYS A 393 3.27 9.33 -0.96
N LEU A 394 4.09 8.73 -0.10
CA LEU A 394 4.74 7.46 -0.37
C LEU A 394 3.70 6.33 -0.47
N CYS A 395 3.46 5.86 -1.69
CA CYS A 395 2.55 4.77 -1.98
C CYS A 395 3.34 3.47 -2.13
N PHE A 396 3.04 2.50 -1.29
CA PHE A 396 3.72 1.21 -1.21
C PHE A 396 2.99 0.10 -1.97
N SER A 397 2.03 0.48 -2.83
CA SER A 397 1.24 -0.45 -3.63
C SER A 397 1.89 -0.87 -4.95
#